data_AF-A0A7V2CWF3-F1
#
_entry.id   AF-A0A7V2CWF3-F1
#
_cell.length_a   1.000
_cell.length_b   1.000
_cell.length_c   1.000
_cell.angle_alpha   90.00
_cell.angle_beta   90.00
_cell.angle_gamma   90.00
#
_symmetry.space_group_name_H-M   'P 1'
#
loop_
_entity.id
_entity.type
_entity.pdbx_description
1 polymer ?
#
loop_
_entity_poly.entity_id
_entity_poly.type
_entity_poly.pdbx_seq_one_letter_code
_entity_poly.pdbx_strand_id
1 'polypeptide(L)'
;MTLPQFSATLRLLNEDKDAEFLAHPRVVTSDNQGATIKITRNQPVPQLNFNEQTATAVFGGFEDKEFGNVLFVRPSINKDDFINLLVKPEISNKVGDESFLFAGAVVRSPVIDKRSLESNVLIRSGNTLAIGGLLQDESSKGYAKVPVLGDVPILGYLFQERINSRDKRNLLVFITPTIIEQGQGTGLEDQVSGLSHSGEEYADPNGWRNNAKGSVRLVPTSQRPNVADYPKPGQPVSPKKVGYKSSASGRE
;
A
#
# COMPACT_ATOMS: atom_id res chain seq x y z
N MET A 1 65.02 14.96 9.74
CA MET A 1 64.02 14.69 10.78
C MET A 1 62.69 15.22 10.27
N THR A 2 61.77 14.33 9.86
CA THR A 2 60.44 14.73 9.39
C THR A 2 59.58 15.09 10.60
N LEU A 3 59.15 16.34 10.72
CA LEU A 3 58.20 16.75 11.75
C LEU A 3 56.90 15.95 11.56
N PRO A 4 56.29 15.41 12.62
CA PRO A 4 54.98 14.79 12.50
C PRO A 4 53.96 15.85 12.06
N GLN A 5 53.36 15.63 10.89
CA GLN A 5 52.32 16.51 10.36
C GLN A 5 51.01 16.26 11.11
N PHE A 6 50.51 17.30 11.78
CA PHE A 6 49.19 17.27 12.41
C PHE A 6 48.11 17.56 11.36
N SER A 7 47.09 16.71 11.28
CA SER A 7 45.93 16.89 10.40
C SER A 7 44.67 16.77 11.23
N ALA A 8 43.76 17.73 11.08
CA ALA A 8 42.47 17.76 11.76
C ALA A 8 41.35 17.78 10.71
N THR A 9 40.40 16.85 10.83
CA THR A 9 39.25 16.75 9.93
C THR A 9 37.98 16.96 10.73
N LEU A 10 37.21 17.97 10.35
CA LEU A 10 35.90 18.26 10.93
C LEU A 10 34.82 17.65 10.03
N ARG A 11 33.94 16.82 10.60
CA ARG A 11 32.83 16.20 9.87
C ARG A 11 31.51 16.54 10.57
N LEU A 12 30.68 17.34 9.90
CA LEU A 12 29.28 17.59 10.27
C LEU A 12 28.41 17.14 9.11
N LEU A 13 27.53 16.18 9.36
CA LEU A 13 26.58 15.69 8.38
C LEU A 13 25.23 15.52 9.07
N ASN A 14 24.21 16.23 8.58
CA ASN A 14 22.82 15.96 8.90
C ASN A 14 22.19 15.37 7.65
N GLU A 15 21.71 14.14 7.73
CA GLU A 15 21.08 13.44 6.61
C GLU A 15 19.64 13.13 6.99
N ASP A 16 18.70 13.74 6.27
CA ASP A 16 17.28 13.49 6.42
C ASP A 16 16.80 12.65 5.22
N LYS A 17 16.18 11.51 5.49
CA LYS A 17 15.67 10.58 4.47
C LYS A 17 14.19 10.31 4.75
N ASP A 18 13.34 10.81 3.85
CA ASP A 18 11.90 10.57 3.90
C ASP A 18 11.49 9.63 2.76
N ALA A 19 10.72 8.60 3.10
CA ALA A 19 10.11 7.70 2.13
C ALA A 19 8.64 7.51 2.49
N GLU A 20 7.74 7.96 1.62
CA GLU A 20 6.30 7.78 1.75
C GLU A 20 5.80 6.75 0.74
N PHE A 21 5.09 5.73 1.21
CA PHE A 21 4.52 4.69 0.36
C PHE A 21 3.00 4.66 0.49
N LEU A 22 2.33 4.95 -0.61
CA LEU A 22 0.86 4.97 -0.70
C LEU A 22 0.39 3.87 -1.65
N ALA A 23 -0.28 2.86 -1.11
CA ALA A 23 -0.90 1.80 -1.88
C ALA A 23 -2.42 1.83 -1.74
N HIS A 24 -3.11 1.78 -2.87
CA HIS A 24 -4.57 1.76 -2.94
C HIS A 24 -5.08 0.56 -3.75
N PRO A 25 -4.94 -0.68 -3.25
CA PRO A 25 -5.53 -1.83 -3.91
C PRO A 25 -7.05 -1.75 -3.86
N ARG A 26 -7.71 -1.98 -5.01
CA ARG A 26 -9.17 -2.03 -5.13
C ARG A 26 -9.58 -3.36 -5.75
N VAL A 27 -10.64 -3.98 -5.23
CA VAL A 27 -11.19 -5.23 -5.74
C VAL A 27 -12.70 -5.23 -5.57
N VAL A 28 -13.41 -5.81 -6.52
CA VAL A 28 -14.87 -5.96 -6.52
C VAL A 28 -15.18 -7.45 -6.37
N THR A 29 -16.15 -7.78 -5.52
CA THR A 29 -16.57 -9.17 -5.30
C THR A 29 -18.05 -9.23 -4.95
N SER A 30 -18.64 -10.41 -5.11
CA SER A 30 -20.01 -10.69 -4.69
C SER A 30 -20.12 -10.89 -3.19
N ASP A 31 -21.33 -10.75 -2.67
CA ASP A 31 -21.63 -11.06 -1.28
C ASP A 31 -21.25 -12.50 -0.91
N ASN A 32 -20.64 -12.68 0.27
CA ASN A 32 -20.10 -13.93 0.80
C ASN A 32 -19.03 -14.62 -0.08
N GLN A 33 -18.52 -13.96 -1.12
CA GLN A 33 -17.46 -14.49 -1.98
C GLN A 33 -16.12 -13.80 -1.70
N GLY A 34 -15.08 -14.62 -1.52
CA GLY A 34 -13.72 -14.13 -1.33
C GLY A 34 -13.12 -13.67 -2.64
N ALA A 35 -12.46 -12.51 -2.64
CA ALA A 35 -11.67 -12.03 -3.77
C ALA A 35 -10.26 -11.68 -3.32
N THR A 36 -9.31 -11.92 -4.23
CA THR A 36 -7.89 -11.61 -4.01
C THR A 36 -7.36 -10.82 -5.19
N ILE A 37 -6.70 -9.71 -4.91
CA ILE A 37 -5.86 -8.99 -5.87
C ILE A 37 -4.40 -9.12 -5.43
N LYS A 38 -3.52 -9.55 -6.35
CA LYS A 38 -2.08 -9.67 -6.13
C LYS A 38 -1.35 -8.86 -7.19
N ILE A 39 -0.57 -7.88 -6.74
CA ILE A 39 0.27 -7.02 -7.57
C ILE A 39 1.69 -7.20 -7.05
N THR A 40 2.37 -8.22 -7.57
CA THR A 40 3.66 -8.66 -7.05
C THR A 40 4.74 -8.62 -8.12
N ARG A 41 5.99 -8.63 -7.67
CA ARG A 41 7.21 -8.65 -8.48
C ARG A 41 8.11 -9.75 -7.93
N ASN A 42 8.71 -10.50 -8.83
CA ASN A 42 9.70 -11.53 -8.48
C ASN A 42 11.10 -10.95 -8.66
N GLN A 43 11.94 -11.08 -7.63
CA GLN A 43 13.34 -10.71 -7.67
C GLN A 43 14.19 -11.98 -7.56
N PRO A 44 14.99 -12.32 -8.59
CA PRO A 44 15.89 -13.45 -8.51
C PRO A 44 17.02 -13.16 -7.53
N VAL A 45 17.28 -14.10 -6.63
CA VAL A 45 18.33 -14.07 -5.62
C VAL A 45 19.28 -15.24 -5.88
N PRO A 46 20.60 -15.01 -6.02
CA PRO A 46 21.55 -16.09 -6.24
C PRO A 46 21.62 -16.99 -4.99
N GLN A 47 21.44 -18.29 -5.17
CA GLN A 47 21.67 -19.29 -4.13
C GLN A 47 23.07 -19.90 -4.28
N LEU A 48 23.75 -20.09 -3.15
CA LEU A 48 24.99 -20.84 -3.07
C LEU A 48 24.74 -22.10 -2.24
N ASN A 49 25.10 -23.25 -2.81
CA ASN A 49 25.06 -24.54 -2.12
C ASN A 49 26.48 -24.87 -1.65
N PHE A 50 26.60 -25.48 -0.46
CA PHE A 50 27.89 -25.99 -0.02
C PHE A 50 28.07 -27.42 -0.51
N ASN A 51 29.14 -27.68 -1.24
CA ASN A 51 29.51 -29.05 -1.61
C ASN A 51 30.46 -29.62 -0.54
N GLU A 52 29.97 -30.57 0.24
CA GLU A 52 30.74 -31.21 1.32
C GLU A 52 31.95 -32.02 0.80
N GLN A 53 31.92 -32.50 -0.44
CA GLN A 53 33.01 -33.31 -1.02
C GLN A 53 34.19 -32.46 -1.48
N THR A 54 33.94 -31.25 -1.97
CA THR A 54 34.99 -30.31 -2.43
C THR A 54 35.27 -29.19 -1.43
N ALA A 55 34.52 -29.11 -0.33
CA ALA A 55 34.56 -28.04 0.68
C ALA A 55 34.46 -26.62 0.09
N THR A 56 33.73 -26.48 -1.03
CA THR A 56 33.57 -25.22 -1.77
C THR A 56 32.10 -24.85 -1.92
N ALA A 57 31.83 -23.54 -1.95
CA ALA A 57 30.52 -23.06 -2.37
C ALA A 57 30.37 -23.20 -3.88
N VAL A 58 29.28 -23.83 -4.30
CA VAL A 58 28.91 -24.02 -5.70
C VAL A 58 27.66 -23.18 -5.95
N PHE A 59 27.61 -22.50 -7.10
CA PHE A 59 26.43 -21.73 -7.50
C PHE A 59 25.25 -22.68 -7.71
N GLY A 60 24.20 -22.50 -6.92
CA GLY A 60 23.01 -23.35 -6.88
C GLY A 60 21.87 -22.90 -7.80
N GLY A 61 22.01 -21.73 -8.44
CA GLY A 61 20.97 -21.13 -9.27
C GLY A 61 20.40 -19.85 -8.67
N PHE A 62 19.21 -19.47 -9.15
CA PHE A 62 18.46 -18.31 -8.65
C PHE A 62 17.18 -18.80 -7.97
N GLU A 63 16.87 -18.24 -6.80
CA GLU A 63 15.57 -18.36 -6.14
C GLU A 63 14.82 -17.04 -6.26
N ASP A 64 13.59 -17.09 -6.74
CA ASP A 64 12.75 -15.92 -6.87
C ASP A 64 12.11 -15.56 -5.52
N LYS A 65 12.43 -14.37 -5.01
CA LYS A 65 11.70 -13.77 -3.88
C LYS A 65 10.60 -12.85 -4.39
N GLU A 66 9.36 -13.14 -4.01
CA GLU A 66 8.18 -12.35 -4.36
C GLU A 66 7.93 -11.24 -3.33
N PHE A 67 7.68 -10.01 -3.80
CA PHE A 67 7.18 -8.91 -2.99
C PHE A 67 6.21 -8.03 -3.76
N GLY A 68 5.34 -7.32 -3.05
CA GLY A 68 4.34 -6.41 -3.60
C GLY A 68 3.10 -6.31 -2.72
N ASN A 69 1.99 -5.94 -3.35
CA ASN A 69 0.73 -5.64 -2.68
C ASN A 69 -0.25 -6.79 -2.90
N VAL A 70 -0.76 -7.35 -1.81
CA VAL A 70 -1.77 -8.40 -1.82
C VAL A 70 -2.94 -7.95 -0.95
N LEU A 71 -4.15 -8.03 -1.47
CA LEU A 71 -5.36 -7.76 -0.72
C LEU A 71 -6.33 -8.91 -0.92
N PHE A 72 -6.67 -9.57 0.19
CA PHE A 72 -7.76 -10.52 0.26
C PHE A 72 -8.93 -9.89 1.01
N VAL A 73 -10.14 -10.04 0.47
CA VAL A 73 -11.38 -9.59 1.12
C VAL A 73 -12.47 -10.63 1.00
N ARG A 74 -13.32 -10.74 2.03
CA ARG A 74 -14.59 -11.46 1.96
C ARG A 74 -15.68 -10.65 2.67
N PRO A 75 -16.61 -10.02 1.92
CA PRO A 75 -17.71 -9.27 2.50
C PRO A 75 -18.90 -10.19 2.86
N SER A 76 -19.71 -9.74 3.81
CA SER A 76 -21.03 -10.27 4.12
C SER A 76 -21.95 -9.09 4.43
N ILE A 77 -22.99 -8.91 3.61
CA ILE A 77 -23.89 -7.75 3.68
C ILE A 77 -25.07 -8.03 4.63
N ASN A 78 -25.30 -7.12 5.58
CA ASN A 78 -26.43 -7.16 6.52
C ASN A 78 -27.57 -6.22 6.06
N LYS A 79 -28.74 -6.35 6.71
CA LYS A 79 -30.00 -5.66 6.32
C LYS A 79 -30.04 -4.13 6.49
N ASP A 80 -28.96 -3.50 6.96
CA ASP A 80 -28.87 -2.06 7.24
C ASP A 80 -27.66 -1.39 6.56
N ASP A 81 -27.24 -1.92 5.39
CA ASP A 81 -26.03 -1.51 4.67
C ASP A 81 -24.72 -1.67 5.46
N PHE A 82 -24.75 -2.43 6.55
CA PHE A 82 -23.54 -2.85 7.26
C PHE A 82 -22.89 -4.03 6.56
N ILE A 83 -21.59 -3.95 6.39
CA ILE A 83 -20.77 -4.95 5.74
C ILE A 83 -19.86 -5.53 6.82
N ASN A 84 -20.03 -6.81 7.11
CA ASN A 84 -19.02 -7.57 7.84
C ASN A 84 -17.93 -7.95 6.84
N LEU A 85 -16.72 -7.45 7.04
CA LEU A 85 -15.63 -7.57 6.11
C LEU A 85 -14.45 -8.27 6.77
N LEU A 86 -14.11 -9.45 6.27
CA LEU A 86 -12.82 -10.08 6.53
C LEU A 86 -11.79 -9.50 5.56
N VAL A 87 -10.79 -8.79 6.07
CA VAL A 87 -9.73 -8.17 5.25
C VAL A 87 -8.37 -8.71 5.68
N LYS A 88 -7.55 -9.09 4.69
CA LYS A 88 -6.14 -9.41 4.89
C LYS A 88 -5.29 -8.60 3.90
N PRO A 89 -4.97 -7.33 4.22
CA PRO A 89 -4.04 -6.57 3.40
C PRO A 89 -2.61 -6.96 3.76
N GLU A 90 -1.79 -7.11 2.73
CA GLU A 90 -0.36 -7.36 2.81
C GLU A 90 0.37 -6.42 1.86
N ILE A 91 1.38 -5.74 2.38
CA ILE A 91 2.24 -4.84 1.62
C ILE A 91 3.66 -5.28 1.87
N SER A 92 4.38 -5.60 0.80
CA SER A 92 5.79 -5.92 0.87
C SER A 92 6.60 -5.11 -0.14
N ASN A 93 7.79 -4.69 0.29
CA ASN A 93 8.65 -3.83 -0.49
C ASN A 93 10.12 -4.16 -0.25
N LYS A 94 10.94 -4.03 -1.29
CA LYS A 94 12.40 -4.08 -1.15
C LYS A 94 12.89 -2.79 -0.49
N VAL A 95 13.61 -2.90 0.62
CA VAL A 95 14.20 -1.74 1.35
C VAL A 95 15.71 -1.59 1.14
N GLY A 96 16.38 -2.62 0.62
CA GLY A 96 17.81 -2.59 0.36
C GLY A 96 18.33 -3.92 -0.14
N ASP A 97 19.66 -4.01 -0.27
CA ASP A 97 20.38 -5.25 -0.51
C ASP A 97 21.40 -5.45 0.62
N GLU A 98 21.29 -6.56 1.33
CA GLU A 98 22.28 -7.02 2.30
C GLU A 98 23.32 -7.88 1.59
N SER A 99 24.59 -7.74 1.97
CA SER A 99 25.69 -8.52 1.41
C SER A 99 26.19 -9.54 2.43
N PHE A 100 26.13 -10.81 2.07
CA PHE A 100 26.58 -11.92 2.88
C PHE A 100 27.88 -12.49 2.32
N LEU A 101 28.84 -12.78 3.19
CA LEU A 101 30.06 -13.51 2.84
C LEU A 101 29.80 -15.00 3.07
N PHE A 102 29.82 -15.80 1.99
CA PHE A 102 29.68 -17.24 2.07
C PHE A 102 30.82 -17.91 1.30
N ALA A 103 31.66 -18.67 2.03
CA ALA A 103 32.83 -19.36 1.49
C ALA A 103 33.75 -18.49 0.59
N GLY A 104 33.95 -17.22 0.94
CA GLY A 104 34.79 -16.28 0.19
C GLY A 104 34.11 -15.56 -0.98
N ALA A 105 32.85 -15.88 -1.29
CA ALA A 105 32.03 -15.17 -2.27
C ALA A 105 31.07 -14.18 -1.58
N VAL A 106 30.84 -13.03 -2.21
CA VAL A 106 29.86 -12.03 -1.76
C VAL A 106 28.52 -12.30 -2.43
N VAL A 107 27.50 -12.64 -1.65
CA VAL A 107 26.11 -12.83 -2.09
C VAL A 107 25.31 -11.61 -1.71
N ARG A 108 24.63 -10.98 -2.68
CA ARG A 108 23.69 -9.89 -2.39
C ARG A 108 22.27 -10.45 -2.33
N SER A 109 21.58 -10.22 -1.22
CA SER A 109 20.17 -10.60 -1.04
C SER A 109 19.31 -9.36 -0.78
N PRO A 110 18.16 -9.22 -1.44
CA PRO A 110 17.24 -8.12 -1.16
C PRO A 110 16.66 -8.27 0.25
N VAL A 111 16.65 -7.16 0.99
CA VAL A 111 15.89 -7.04 2.24
C VAL A 111 14.47 -6.65 1.87
N ILE A 112 13.49 -7.48 2.26
CA ILE A 112 12.08 -7.27 1.98
C ILE A 112 11.38 -6.98 3.30
N ASP A 113 10.83 -5.77 3.41
CA ASP A 113 9.89 -5.42 4.46
C ASP A 113 8.52 -5.98 4.09
N LYS A 114 7.87 -6.66 5.04
CA LYS A 114 6.51 -7.18 4.88
C LYS A 114 5.63 -6.70 6.01
N ARG A 115 4.50 -6.09 5.65
CA ARG A 115 3.47 -5.57 6.56
C ARG A 115 2.18 -6.30 6.24
N SER A 116 1.68 -7.11 7.17
CA SER A 116 0.42 -7.84 7.01
C SER A 116 -0.50 -7.60 8.19
N LEU A 117 -1.80 -7.51 7.91
CA LEU A 117 -2.85 -7.38 8.91
C LEU A 117 -3.93 -8.43 8.59
N GLU A 118 -4.59 -8.95 9.61
CA GLU A 118 -5.80 -9.75 9.44
C GLU A 118 -6.82 -9.22 10.44
N SER A 119 -7.98 -8.79 9.94
CA SER A 119 -9.04 -8.25 10.78
C SER A 119 -10.41 -8.56 10.22
N ASN A 120 -11.37 -8.74 11.11
CA ASN A 120 -12.79 -8.86 10.80
C ASN A 120 -13.50 -7.65 11.39
N VAL A 121 -14.11 -6.84 10.54
CA VAL A 121 -14.66 -5.55 10.94
C VAL A 121 -16.08 -5.35 10.41
N LEU A 122 -16.91 -4.69 11.21
CA LEU A 122 -18.25 -4.27 10.83
C LEU A 122 -18.22 -2.79 10.50
N ILE A 123 -18.60 -2.43 9.28
CA ILE A 123 -18.58 -1.05 8.81
C ILE A 123 -19.75 -0.80 7.87
N ARG A 124 -20.32 0.41 7.92
CA ARG A 124 -21.39 0.80 6.99
C ARG A 124 -20.83 1.09 5.60
N SER A 125 -21.56 0.69 4.56
CA SER A 125 -21.24 1.00 3.16
C SER A 125 -20.92 2.49 2.97
N GLY A 126 -19.80 2.79 2.32
CA GLY A 126 -19.33 4.14 2.01
C GLY A 126 -18.58 4.85 3.14
N ASN A 127 -18.51 4.29 4.36
CA ASN A 127 -17.70 4.85 5.44
C ASN A 127 -16.26 4.33 5.37
N THR A 128 -15.32 5.15 5.84
CA THR A 128 -13.92 4.77 6.00
C THR A 128 -13.63 4.41 7.46
N LEU A 129 -12.99 3.27 7.69
CA LEU A 129 -12.53 2.84 9.02
C LEU A 129 -11.02 2.61 9.01
N ALA A 130 -10.34 3.12 10.02
CA ALA A 130 -8.97 2.73 10.32
C ALA A 130 -8.99 1.37 11.03
N ILE A 131 -8.39 0.35 10.41
CA ILE A 131 -8.41 -1.04 10.93
C ILE A 131 -7.11 -1.45 11.60
N GLY A 132 -6.08 -0.63 11.50
CA GLY A 132 -4.81 -0.87 12.17
C GLY A 132 -3.80 0.23 11.92
N GLY A 133 -2.78 0.24 12.78
CA GLY A 133 -1.60 1.06 12.58
C GLY A 133 -0.45 0.63 13.49
N LEU A 134 0.78 0.92 13.06
CA LEU A 134 1.99 0.70 13.83
C LEU A 134 2.80 1.99 13.79
N LEU A 135 3.03 2.59 14.96
CA LEU A 135 3.93 3.72 15.14
C LEU A 135 5.19 3.19 15.83
N GLN A 136 6.31 3.26 15.15
CA GLN A 136 7.60 2.87 15.68
C GLN A 136 8.55 4.08 15.60
N ASP A 137 9.13 4.44 16.74
CA ASP A 137 10.12 5.51 16.86
C ASP A 137 11.34 4.91 17.56
N GLU A 138 12.43 4.77 16.82
CA GLU A 138 13.67 4.20 17.30
C GLU A 138 14.72 5.31 17.35
N SER A 139 15.33 5.52 18.52
CA SER A 139 16.37 6.52 18.68
C SER A 139 17.64 5.86 19.20
N SER A 140 18.73 6.02 18.45
CA SER A 140 20.05 5.54 18.80
C SER A 140 20.99 6.72 19.03
N LYS A 141 21.69 6.72 20.16
CA LYS A 141 22.69 7.75 20.50
C LYS A 141 24.03 7.07 20.77
N GLY A 142 24.98 7.29 19.87
CA GLY A 142 26.37 6.88 19.99
C GLY A 142 27.24 8.05 20.43
N TYR A 143 28.17 7.77 21.34
CA TYR A 143 29.16 8.74 21.80
C TYR A 143 30.54 8.11 21.71
N ALA A 144 31.43 8.69 20.92
CA ALA A 144 32.85 8.35 20.91
C ALA A 144 33.64 9.55 21.42
N LYS A 145 34.62 9.35 22.29
CA LYS A 145 35.43 10.45 22.84
C LYS A 145 36.88 10.02 23.00
N VAL A 146 37.79 10.99 22.86
CA VAL A 146 39.20 10.78 23.21
C VAL A 146 39.31 10.73 24.75
N PRO A 147 39.92 9.68 25.32
CA PRO A 147 40.14 9.61 26.77
C PRO A 147 40.90 10.84 27.29
N VAL A 148 40.56 11.32 28.49
CA VAL A 148 41.11 12.54 29.14
C VAL A 148 40.68 13.85 28.47
N LEU A 149 40.92 14.03 27.17
CA LEU A 149 40.62 15.29 26.47
C LEU A 149 39.13 15.52 26.21
N GLY A 150 38.36 14.45 26.03
CA GLY A 150 36.90 14.53 25.83
C GLY A 150 36.10 14.90 27.09
N ASP A 151 36.70 14.79 28.27
CA ASP A 151 36.05 15.08 29.56
C ASP A 151 36.31 16.50 30.07
N VAL A 152 37.16 17.27 29.37
CA VAL A 152 37.46 18.66 29.75
C VAL A 152 36.22 19.53 29.53
N PRO A 153 35.73 20.28 30.54
CA PRO A 153 34.64 21.22 30.35
C PRO A 153 34.97 22.23 29.25
N ILE A 154 33.99 22.60 28.42
CA ILE A 154 34.12 23.56 27.30
C ILE A 154 34.95 23.02 26.12
N LEU A 155 36.15 22.49 26.35
CA LEU A 155 37.05 22.03 25.28
C LEU A 155 36.79 20.60 24.81
N GLY A 156 36.20 19.74 25.66
CA GLY A 156 35.90 18.34 25.34
C GLY A 156 34.91 18.16 24.19
N TYR A 157 34.13 19.20 23.86
CA TYR A 157 33.23 19.19 22.69
C TYR A 157 33.96 19.04 21.35
N LEU A 158 35.22 19.46 21.27
CA LEU A 158 36.07 19.33 20.07
C LEU A 158 36.73 17.94 19.95
N PHE A 159 36.72 17.15 21.03
CA PHE A 159 37.36 15.84 21.13
C PHE A 159 36.36 14.69 21.34
N GLN A 160 35.08 14.95 21.06
CA GLN A 160 34.01 13.96 21.07
C GLN A 160 33.26 13.96 19.75
N GLU A 161 32.86 12.77 19.32
CA GLU A 161 31.94 12.53 18.22
C GLU A 161 30.59 12.07 18.78
N ARG A 162 29.53 12.67 18.27
CA ARG A 162 28.15 12.35 18.65
C ARG A 162 27.42 11.86 17.42
N ILE A 163 26.89 10.65 17.50
CA ILE A 163 26.09 10.05 16.43
C ILE A 163 24.68 9.92 16.99
N ASN A 164 23.74 10.71 16.47
CA ASN A 164 22.33 10.58 16.82
C ASN A 164 21.58 10.08 15.58
N SER A 165 21.00 8.89 15.67
CA SER A 165 20.07 8.36 14.68
C SER A 165 18.66 8.35 15.26
N ARG A 166 17.66 8.68 14.44
CA ARG A 166 16.25 8.55 14.80
C ARG A 166 15.46 8.05 13.60
N ASP A 167 14.91 6.84 13.73
CA ASP A 167 14.16 6.17 12.69
C ASP A 167 12.69 6.10 13.08
N LYS A 168 11.84 6.80 12.34
CA LYS A 168 10.38 6.77 12.52
C LYS A 168 9.72 5.95 11.42
N ARG A 169 8.90 4.99 11.81
CA ARG A 169 8.15 4.10 10.91
C ARG A 169 6.68 4.11 11.29
N ASN A 170 5.84 4.68 10.42
CA ASN A 170 4.39 4.78 10.62
C ASN A 170 3.68 3.90 9.58
N LEU A 171 2.75 3.07 10.04
CA LEU A 171 1.80 2.36 9.20
C LEU A 171 0.40 2.74 9.66
N LEU A 172 -0.47 3.12 8.72
CA LEU A 172 -1.90 3.30 8.94
C LEU A 172 -2.64 2.55 7.85
N VAL A 173 -3.65 1.76 8.22
CA VAL A 173 -4.44 0.96 7.29
C VAL A 173 -5.89 1.41 7.36
N PHE A 174 -6.38 1.94 6.25
CA PHE A 174 -7.76 2.37 6.07
C PHE A 174 -8.47 1.45 5.09
N ILE A 175 -9.76 1.23 5.35
CA ILE A 175 -10.65 0.53 4.42
C ILE A 175 -11.90 1.35 4.18
N THR A 176 -12.44 1.25 2.98
CA THR A 176 -13.71 1.86 2.58
C THR A 176 -14.45 0.84 1.70
N PRO A 177 -15.33 0.00 2.27
CA PRO A 177 -16.15 -0.89 1.47
C PRO A 177 -17.39 -0.17 0.97
N THR A 178 -17.81 -0.54 -0.24
CA THR A 178 -18.90 0.11 -0.96
C THR A 178 -19.78 -0.96 -1.59
N ILE A 179 -21.08 -0.94 -1.28
CA ILE A 179 -22.08 -1.75 -1.97
C ILE A 179 -22.35 -1.10 -3.33
N ILE A 180 -22.30 -1.90 -4.40
CA ILE A 180 -22.55 -1.45 -5.76
C ILE A 180 -23.91 -2.01 -6.20
N GLU A 181 -24.85 -1.12 -6.51
CA GLU A 181 -26.19 -1.50 -6.97
C GLU A 181 -26.21 -1.79 -8.48
N GLN A 182 -27.21 -2.55 -8.93
CA GLN A 182 -27.42 -2.81 -10.35
C GLN A 182 -27.64 -1.49 -11.12
N GLY A 183 -26.84 -1.27 -12.16
CA GLY A 183 -26.89 -0.05 -12.97
C GLY A 183 -25.96 1.07 -12.50
N GLN A 184 -25.18 0.87 -11.43
CA GLN A 184 -24.09 1.77 -11.04
C GLN A 184 -22.73 1.25 -11.53
N GLY A 185 -21.83 2.16 -11.87
CA GLY A 185 -20.45 1.85 -12.25
C GLY A 185 -19.54 1.73 -11.03
N THR A 186 -18.48 0.92 -11.12
CA THR A 186 -17.48 0.79 -10.05
C THR A 186 -16.49 1.97 -10.04
N GLY A 187 -16.51 2.79 -11.09
CA GLY A 187 -15.57 3.88 -11.37
C GLY A 187 -14.17 3.38 -11.76
N LEU A 188 -13.98 2.05 -11.88
CA LEU A 188 -12.77 1.46 -12.45
C LEU A 188 -12.83 1.55 -13.99
N GLU A 189 -14.03 1.56 -14.55
CA GLU A 189 -14.29 1.64 -15.98
C GLU A 189 -13.80 2.99 -16.55
N ASP A 190 -13.93 4.07 -15.78
CA ASP A 190 -13.47 5.42 -16.17
C ASP A 190 -11.95 5.56 -16.23
N GLN A 191 -11.22 4.67 -15.54
CA GLN A 191 -9.76 4.66 -15.57
C GLN A 191 -9.22 4.02 -16.86
N VAL A 192 -10.08 3.33 -17.62
CA VAL A 192 -9.72 2.66 -18.86
C VAL A 192 -10.40 3.35 -20.03
N SER A 193 -9.64 4.20 -20.73
CA SER A 193 -10.09 4.84 -21.97
C SER A 193 -10.54 3.79 -22.99
N GLY A 194 -11.80 3.88 -23.44
CA GLY A 194 -12.35 3.03 -24.51
C GLY A 194 -13.27 1.88 -24.08
N LEU A 195 -13.46 1.64 -22.77
CA LEU A 195 -14.46 0.68 -22.27
C LEU A 195 -15.87 1.28 -22.13
N SER A 196 -16.05 2.55 -22.48
CA SER A 196 -17.36 3.20 -22.58
C SER A 196 -18.16 2.53 -23.70
N HIS A 197 -18.92 1.49 -23.36
CA HIS A 197 -19.90 0.93 -24.26
C HIS A 197 -20.95 2.02 -24.49
N SER A 198 -20.90 2.64 -25.67
CA SER A 198 -21.87 3.66 -26.13
C SER A 198 -23.18 3.03 -26.61
N GLY A 199 -23.36 1.72 -26.46
CA GLY A 199 -24.55 0.97 -26.85
C GLY A 199 -25.63 0.97 -25.78
N GLU A 200 -26.88 0.82 -26.20
CA GLU A 200 -28.00 0.55 -25.30
C GLU A 200 -27.88 -0.90 -24.78
N GLU A 201 -27.60 -1.05 -23.49
CA GLU A 201 -27.54 -2.36 -22.84
C GLU A 201 -28.93 -2.70 -22.27
N TYR A 202 -29.38 -3.94 -22.43
CA TYR A 202 -30.69 -4.38 -21.96
C TYR A 202 -30.49 -5.47 -20.90
N ALA A 203 -31.01 -5.26 -19.69
CA ALA A 203 -31.01 -6.28 -18.63
C ALA A 203 -32.38 -6.95 -18.52
N ASP A 204 -32.41 -8.28 -18.47
CA ASP A 204 -33.62 -9.03 -18.10
C ASP A 204 -33.70 -9.13 -16.57
N PRO A 205 -34.68 -8.47 -15.91
CA PRO A 205 -34.85 -8.52 -14.46
C PRO A 205 -35.14 -9.93 -13.92
N ASN A 206 -35.48 -10.90 -14.79
CA ASN A 206 -35.75 -12.29 -14.43
C ASN A 206 -34.64 -13.28 -14.84
N GLY A 207 -33.51 -12.80 -15.38
CA GLY A 207 -32.43 -13.64 -15.89
C GLY A 207 -32.78 -14.42 -17.15
N TRP A 208 -31.82 -15.16 -17.71
CA TRP A 208 -31.78 -15.72 -19.09
C TRP A 208 -32.90 -16.70 -19.48
N ARG A 209 -33.93 -16.86 -18.64
CA ARG A 209 -35.03 -17.81 -18.82
C ARG A 209 -36.26 -17.20 -19.50
N ASN A 210 -36.39 -15.87 -19.56
CA ASN A 210 -37.62 -15.19 -20.03
C ASN A 210 -37.35 -14.06 -21.06
N ASN A 211 -36.76 -14.41 -22.19
CA ASN A 211 -36.32 -13.49 -23.26
C ASN A 211 -37.42 -12.70 -24.02
N ALA A 212 -38.65 -12.54 -23.49
CA ALA A 212 -39.72 -11.85 -24.22
C ALA A 212 -40.53 -10.80 -23.43
N LYS A 213 -40.36 -10.67 -22.11
CA LYS A 213 -41.08 -9.65 -21.32
C LYS A 213 -40.26 -9.21 -20.11
N GLY A 214 -39.46 -8.16 -20.27
CA GLY A 214 -38.84 -7.54 -19.11
C GLY A 214 -37.58 -6.74 -19.36
N SER A 215 -37.02 -6.71 -20.57
CA SER A 215 -35.76 -6.00 -20.80
C SER A 215 -35.84 -4.53 -20.40
N VAL A 216 -35.13 -4.16 -19.34
CA VAL A 216 -34.98 -2.78 -18.91
C VAL A 216 -33.79 -2.21 -19.67
N ARG A 217 -34.01 -1.09 -20.37
CA ARG A 217 -32.93 -0.32 -20.98
C ARG A 217 -32.05 0.23 -19.86
N LEU A 218 -30.82 -0.27 -19.79
CA LEU A 218 -29.80 0.30 -18.92
C LEU A 218 -29.24 1.57 -19.57
N VAL A 219 -28.88 2.51 -18.71
CA VAL A 219 -28.13 3.70 -19.12
C VAL A 219 -26.75 3.25 -19.62
N PRO A 220 -26.21 3.83 -20.72
CA PRO A 220 -24.85 3.54 -21.19
C PRO A 220 -23.84 3.71 -20.04
N THR A 221 -22.79 2.91 -20.01
CA THR A 221 -21.79 2.93 -18.91
C THR A 221 -21.26 4.33 -18.63
N SER A 222 -21.02 5.13 -19.69
CA SER A 222 -20.54 6.53 -19.59
C SER A 222 -21.52 7.50 -18.92
N GLN A 223 -22.78 7.12 -18.74
CA GLN A 223 -23.84 7.94 -18.15
C GLN A 223 -24.35 7.36 -16.82
N ARG A 224 -23.79 6.25 -16.34
CA ARG A 224 -24.14 5.67 -15.02
C ARG A 224 -23.53 6.51 -13.91
N PRO A 225 -24.25 6.75 -12.79
CA PRO A 225 -23.62 7.32 -11.62
C PRO A 225 -22.60 6.33 -11.06
N ASN A 226 -21.38 6.80 -10.84
CA ASN A 226 -20.32 6.00 -10.24
C ASN A 226 -20.51 5.94 -8.73
N VAL A 227 -20.32 4.75 -8.16
CA VAL A 227 -20.25 4.65 -6.70
C VAL A 227 -18.92 5.16 -6.17
N ALA A 228 -17.89 5.31 -7.02
CA ALA A 228 -16.56 5.74 -6.62
C ALA A 228 -16.37 7.25 -6.43
N ASP A 229 -17.38 8.09 -6.67
CA ASP A 229 -17.32 9.55 -6.50
C ASP A 229 -17.35 9.98 -5.01
N TYR A 230 -16.60 9.29 -4.16
CA TYR A 230 -16.41 9.73 -2.78
C TYR A 230 -15.25 10.73 -2.70
N PRO A 231 -15.39 11.77 -1.86
CA PRO A 231 -14.30 12.70 -1.62
C PRO A 231 -13.08 11.94 -1.09
N LYS A 232 -11.90 12.26 -1.61
CA LYS A 232 -10.62 11.80 -1.04
C LYS A 232 -10.62 12.14 0.46
N PRO A 233 -9.98 11.33 1.33
CA PRO A 233 -9.86 11.67 2.74
C PRO A 233 -9.41 13.13 2.92
N GLY A 234 -10.25 13.96 3.55
CA GLY A 234 -10.01 15.39 3.76
C GLY A 234 -10.69 16.37 2.79
N GLN A 235 -11.41 15.91 1.76
CA GLN A 235 -12.22 16.79 0.92
C GLN A 235 -13.66 16.92 1.47
N PRO A 236 -14.23 18.14 1.57
CA PRO A 236 -15.63 18.32 1.95
C PRO A 236 -16.53 17.65 0.91
N VAL A 237 -17.59 16.98 1.37
CA VAL A 237 -18.61 16.38 0.51
C VAL A 237 -19.19 17.46 -0.42
N SER A 238 -19.06 17.27 -1.72
CA SER A 238 -19.70 18.13 -2.72
C SER A 238 -21.22 18.12 -2.48
N PRO A 239 -21.88 19.29 -2.34
CA PRO A 239 -23.31 19.33 -2.12
C PRO A 239 -24.04 18.67 -3.28
N LYS A 240 -24.95 17.74 -2.93
CA LYS A 240 -25.80 17.00 -3.87
C LYS A 240 -26.56 18.02 -4.73
N LYS A 241 -26.27 18.10 -6.04
CA LYS A 241 -27.02 18.96 -6.97
C LYS A 241 -28.45 18.45 -7.06
N VAL A 242 -29.35 19.03 -6.27
CA VAL A 242 -30.80 18.78 -6.40
C VAL A 242 -31.26 19.57 -7.62
N GLY A 243 -31.43 18.89 -8.75
CA GLY A 243 -32.03 19.48 -9.94
C GLY A 243 -33.52 19.75 -9.69
N TYR A 244 -33.89 20.99 -9.41
CA TYR A 244 -35.30 21.40 -9.46
C TYR A 244 -35.75 21.38 -10.92
N LYS A 245 -36.60 20.42 -11.29
CA LYS A 245 -37.40 20.52 -12.51
C LYS A 245 -38.42 21.62 -12.30
N SER A 246 -38.19 22.79 -12.89
CA SER A 246 -39.19 23.84 -13.02
C SER A 246 -40.30 23.34 -13.95
N SER A 247 -41.37 22.80 -13.38
CA SER A 247 -42.63 22.62 -14.09
C SER A 247 -43.30 23.98 -14.25
N ALA A 248 -42.98 24.70 -15.33
CA ALA A 248 -43.82 25.80 -15.78
C ALA A 248 -45.08 25.17 -16.41
N SER A 249 -46.08 24.94 -15.54
CA SER A 249 -47.45 24.65 -15.96
C SER A 249 -47.97 25.87 -16.70
N GLY A 250 -48.39 25.65 -17.94
CA GLY A 250 -49.17 26.62 -18.68
C GLY A 250 -50.38 27.07 -17.86
N ARG A 251 -50.63 28.38 -17.92
CA ARG A 251 -51.94 28.98 -17.74
C ARG A 251 -52.13 29.99 -18.87
N GLU A 252 -53.36 29.95 -19.35
CA GLU A 252 -54.02 30.64 -20.46
C GLU A 252 -53.65 32.10 -20.66
#